data_AF-A0A1C3XPW7-F1
#
_entry.id   AF-A0A1C3XPW7-F1
#
_cell.length_a   1.000
_cell.length_b   1.000
_cell.length_c   1.000
_cell.angle_alpha   90.00
_cell.angle_beta   90.00
_cell.angle_gamma   90.00
#
_symmetry.space_group_name_H-M   'P 1'
#
loop_
_entity.id
_entity.type
_entity.pdbx_description
1 polymer ?
#
loop_
_entity_poly.entity_id
_entity_poly.type
_entity_poly.pdbx_seq_one_letter_code
_entity_poly.pdbx_strand_id
1 'polypeptide(L)' 'MAWQRKSVAIGVKAPFPGFIEPALASSVERVPSGERWIHEIKFDGYRVQVHLANEAVTIYTRRGHDWTKRFKKVADGDT' A
#
# COMPACT_ATOMS: atom_id res chain seq x y z
N MET A 1 -8.48 34.43 13.12
CA MET A 1 -7.70 33.23 12.74
C MET A 1 -7.42 32.42 14.01
N ALA A 2 -8.27 31.45 14.34
CA ALA A 2 -8.12 30.63 15.54
C ALA A 2 -7.70 29.22 15.13
N TRP A 3 -6.46 28.83 15.46
CA TRP A 3 -6.00 27.46 15.32
C TRP A 3 -6.67 26.62 16.40
N GLN A 4 -7.59 25.73 15.99
CA GLN A 4 -8.20 24.76 16.90
C GLN A 4 -7.11 23.92 17.59
N ARG A 5 -7.15 23.90 18.93
CA ARG A 5 -6.35 22.97 19.74
C ARG A 5 -6.73 21.54 19.33
N LYS A 6 -5.73 20.75 18.90
CA LYS A 6 -5.90 19.31 18.68
C LYS A 6 -6.34 18.68 20.01
N SER A 7 -7.41 17.89 19.99
CA SER A 7 -7.87 17.13 21.15
C SER A 7 -6.78 16.14 21.59
N VAL A 8 -6.72 15.86 22.89
CA VAL A 8 -5.81 14.85 23.44
C VAL A 8 -6.26 13.48 22.95
N ALA A 9 -5.35 12.71 22.35
CA ALA A 9 -5.64 11.37 21.90
C ALA A 9 -5.98 10.46 23.09
N ILE A 10 -7.12 9.76 23.02
CA ILE A 10 -7.64 8.87 24.08
C ILE A 10 -7.14 7.43 23.96
N GLY A 11 -5.98 7.20 23.33
CA GLY A 11 -5.48 5.84 23.05
C GLY A 11 -3.97 5.72 22.92
N VAL A 12 -3.49 4.48 23.00
CA VAL A 12 -2.07 4.14 22.78
C VAL A 12 -1.80 4.05 21.28
N LYS A 13 -0.69 4.65 20.83
CA LYS A 13 -0.26 4.54 19.44
C LYS A 13 0.05 3.08 19.11
N ALA A 14 -0.64 2.51 18.13
CA ALA A 14 -0.36 1.19 17.62
C ALA A 14 1.01 1.15 16.91
N PRO A 15 1.73 0.00 16.93
CA PRO A 15 2.92 -0.16 16.12
C PRO A 15 2.58 -0.07 14.63
N PHE A 16 3.58 0.30 13.82
CA PHE A 16 3.42 0.29 12.37
C PHE A 16 3.16 -1.15 11.90
N PRO A 17 2.19 -1.38 11.00
CA PRO A 17 1.87 -2.73 10.55
C PRO A 17 3.06 -3.33 9.79
N GLY A 18 3.37 -4.59 10.07
CA GLY A 18 4.25 -5.39 9.22
C GLY A 18 3.58 -5.70 7.87
N PHE A 19 4.15 -6.64 7.11
CA PHE A 19 3.58 -7.06 5.83
C PHE A 19 2.09 -7.40 5.96
N ILE A 20 1.27 -6.86 5.04
CA ILE A 20 -0.18 -7.12 4.98
C ILE A 20 -0.45 -7.92 3.71
N GLU A 21 -1.05 -9.10 3.88
CA GLU A 21 -1.37 -9.98 2.75
C GLU A 21 -2.30 -9.27 1.73
N PRO A 22 -1.95 -9.29 0.44
CA PRO A 22 -2.73 -8.62 -0.58
C PRO A 22 -4.04 -9.37 -0.87
N ALA A 23 -5.14 -8.62 -0.98
CA ALA A 23 -6.39 -9.15 -1.49
C ALA A 23 -6.21 -9.69 -2.93
N LEU A 24 -6.69 -10.91 -3.18
CA LEU A 24 -6.59 -11.58 -4.48
C LEU A 24 -7.87 -11.39 -5.28
N ALA A 25 -7.73 -11.09 -6.57
CA ALA A 25 -8.85 -11.04 -7.48
C ALA A 25 -9.34 -12.47 -7.77
N SER A 26 -10.67 -12.65 -7.79
CA SER A 26 -11.28 -13.87 -8.30
C SER A 26 -11.33 -13.83 -9.82
N SER A 27 -10.99 -14.94 -10.47
CA SER A 27 -11.14 -15.06 -11.92
C SER A 27 -12.62 -15.21 -12.26
N VAL A 28 -13.10 -14.44 -13.23
CA VAL A 28 -14.47 -14.45 -13.72
C VAL A 28 -14.46 -14.47 -15.24
N GLU A 29 -15.47 -15.08 -15.85
CA GLU A 29 -15.59 -15.18 -17.30
C GLU A 29 -15.91 -13.82 -17.95
N ARG A 30 -16.71 -12.99 -17.28
CA ARG A 30 -17.13 -11.68 -17.77
C ARG A 30 -16.92 -10.62 -16.69
N VAL A 31 -16.40 -9.47 -17.10
CA VAL A 31 -16.21 -8.31 -16.22
C VAL A 31 -17.57 -7.83 -15.69
N PRO A 32 -17.73 -7.68 -14.37
CA PRO A 32 -18.97 -7.17 -13.77
C PRO A 32 -19.25 -5.72 -14.18
N SER A 33 -20.53 -5.35 -14.26
CA SER A 33 -21.00 -4.00 -14.60
C SER A 33 -21.94 -3.43 -13.53
N GLY A 34 -22.22 -2.13 -13.61
CA GLY A 34 -23.13 -1.41 -12.72
C GLY A 34 -22.42 -0.49 -11.71
N GLU A 35 -23.21 0.32 -11.00
CA GLU A 35 -22.72 1.43 -10.15
C GLU A 35 -21.83 1.01 -8.97
N ARG A 36 -21.86 -0.28 -8.59
CA ARG A 36 -21.02 -0.82 -7.52
C ARG A 36 -19.61 -1.20 -7.97
N TRP A 37 -19.29 -1.06 -9.26
CA TRP A 37 -18.02 -1.51 -9.83
C TRP A 37 -17.21 -0.35 -10.38
N ILE A 38 -15.92 -0.39 -10.08
CA ILE A 38 -14.87 0.42 -10.69
C ILE A 38 -13.89 -0.52 -11.37
N HIS A 39 -13.40 -0.11 -12.54
CA HIS A 39 -12.48 -0.91 -13.36
C HIS A 39 -11.12 -0.22 -13.45
N GLU A 40 -10.08 -1.01 -13.22
CA GLU A 40 -8.69 -0.57 -13.33
C GLU A 40 -7.96 -1.45 -14.35
N ILE A 41 -6.91 -0.90 -14.98
CA ILE A 41 -6.07 -1.66 -15.92
C ILE A 41 -5.33 -2.74 -15.14
N LYS A 42 -5.43 -3.99 -15.59
CA LYS A 42 -4.60 -5.07 -15.08
C LYS A 42 -3.18 -4.95 -15.64
N PHE A 43 -2.24 -4.48 -14.81
CA PHE A 43 -0.82 -4.55 -15.13
C PHE A 43 -0.29 -5.98 -15.04
N ASP A 44 0.57 -6.37 -15.98
CA ASP A 44 1.31 -7.62 -15.92
C ASP A 44 2.73 -7.37 -15.40
N GLY A 45 2.97 -7.75 -14.16
CA GLY A 45 4.19 -7.43 -13.44
C GLY A 45 4.15 -7.93 -12.01
N TYR A 46 5.07 -7.44 -11.18
CA TYR A 46 5.15 -7.82 -9.78
C TYR A 46 4.28 -6.92 -8.91
N ARG A 47 3.32 -7.52 -8.19
CA ARG A 47 2.62 -6.81 -7.11
C ARG A 47 3.59 -6.61 -5.95
N VAL A 48 3.71 -5.36 -5.51
CA VAL A 48 4.53 -4.97 -4.36
C VAL A 48 3.71 -4.15 -3.37
N GLN A 49 4.12 -4.18 -2.11
CA GLN A 49 3.59 -3.35 -1.03
C GLN A 49 4.72 -2.42 -0.57
N VAL A 50 4.50 -1.11 -0.70
CA VAL A 50 5.45 -0.08 -0.28
C VAL A 50 5.05 0.40 1.11
N HIS A 51 5.97 0.28 2.06
CA HIS A 51 5.86 0.81 3.41
C HIS A 51 6.73 2.04 3.52
N LEU A 52 6.13 3.17 3.88
CA LEU A 52 6.82 4.41 4.19
C LEU A 52 6.61 4.73 5.67
N ALA A 53 7.67 4.62 6.47
CA ALA A 53 7.61 4.86 7.91
C ALA A 53 8.93 5.48 8.38
N ASN A 54 8.85 6.59 9.13
CA ASN A 54 10.02 7.29 9.68
C ASN A 54 11.11 7.54 8.62
N GLU A 55 10.71 8.04 7.43
CA GLU A 55 11.61 8.33 6.30
C GLU A 55 12.28 7.10 5.65
N ALA A 56 11.99 5.89 6.14
CA ALA A 56 12.45 4.65 5.54
C ALA A 56 11.38 4.05 4.62
N VAL A 57 11.84 3.54 3.46
CA VAL A 57 11.02 2.78 2.51
C VAL A 57 11.37 1.30 2.61
N THR A 58 10.35 0.44 2.71
CA THR A 58 10.49 -1.00 2.52
C THR A 58 9.52 -1.47 1.46
N ILE A 59 9.99 -2.29 0.50
CA ILE A 59 9.17 -2.78 -0.61
C ILE A 59 9.05 -4.30 -0.50
N TYR A 60 7.88 -4.78 -0.12
CA TYR A 60 7.58 -6.20 -0.02
C TYR A 60 6.99 -6.76 -1.32
N THR A 61 7.36 -7.98 -1.67
CA THR A 61 6.67 -8.75 -2.71
C THR A 61 5.27 -9.18 -2.27
N ARG A 62 4.47 -9.71 -3.21
CA ARG A 62 3.20 -10.40 -2.91
C ARG A 62 3.29 -11.44 -1.78
N ARG A 63 4.46 -12.04 -1.54
CA ARG A 63 4.69 -13.08 -0.51
C ARG A 63 5.45 -12.56 0.72
N GLY A 64 5.65 -11.25 0.85
CA GLY A 64 6.31 -10.65 2.02
C GLY A 64 7.84 -10.65 1.99
N HIS A 65 8.48 -11.05 0.89
CA HIS A 65 9.94 -10.88 0.76
C HIS A 65 10.32 -9.41 0.58
N ASP A 66 11.34 -8.94 1.29
CA ASP A 66 11.90 -7.61 1.12
C ASP A 66 12.70 -7.52 -0.18
N TRP A 67 12.22 -6.68 -1.10
CA TRP A 67 12.80 -6.38 -2.40
C TRP A 67 13.22 -4.91 -2.54
N THR A 68 13.41 -4.19 -1.42
CA THR A 68 13.82 -2.77 -1.41
C THR A 68 15.06 -2.54 -2.28
N LYS A 69 16.09 -3.39 -2.15
CA LYS A 69 17.31 -3.29 -2.98
C LYS A 69 17.05 -3.50 -4.47
N ARG A 70 16.13 -4.39 -4.83
CA ARG A 70 15.75 -4.65 -6.23
C ARG A 70 15.00 -3.46 -6.83
N PHE A 71 14.25 -2.74 -6.01
CA PHE A 71 13.45 -1.57 -6.38
C PHE A 71 14.11 -0.25 -5.95
N LYS A 72 15.44 -0.17 -5.91
CA LYS A 72 16.20 1.00 -5.42
C LYS A 72 15.70 2.34 -6.00
N LYS A 73 15.46 2.41 -7.31
CA LYS A 73 14.94 3.64 -7.96
C LYS A 73 13.60 4.11 -7.38
N VAL A 74 12.71 3.17 -7.06
CA VAL A 74 11.42 3.48 -6.44
C VAL A 74 11.58 3.84 -4.97
N ALA A 75 12.47 3.15 -4.27
CA ALA A 75 12.73 3.39 -2.85
C ALA A 75 13.36 4.78 -2.58
N ASP A 76 14.24 5.23 -3.48
CA ASP A 76 14.98 6.48 -3.30
C ASP A 76 14.26 7.70 -3.91
N GLY A 77 13.23 7.48 -4.73
CA GLY A 77 12.46 8.56 -5.35
C GLY A 77 13.15 9.25 -6.54
N ASP A 78 14.26 8.69 -7.03
CA ASP A 78 14.99 9.19 -8.20
C ASP A 78 14.19 8.88 -9.49
N THR A 79 13.29 9.79 -9.86
CA THR A 79 12.66 9.84 -11.19
C THR A 79 12.89 11.20 -11.83
#